data_AF-A0A9P5H5Z0-F1
#
_entry.id   AF-A0A9P5H5Z0-F1
#
_cell.length_a   1.000
_cell.length_b   1.000
_cell.length_c   1.000
_cell.angle_alpha   90.00
_cell.angle_beta   90.00
_cell.angle_gamma   90.00
#
_symmetry.space_group_name_H-M   'P 1'
#
loop_
_entity.id
_entity.type
_entity.pdbx_description
1 polymer ?
#
loop_
_entity_poly.entity_id
_entity_poly.type
_entity_poly.pdbx_seq_one_letter_code
_entity_poly.pdbx_strand_id
1 'polypeptide(L)'
;MSSQLAPYKQDFLKSALSGGVLKFGSFELKSKRISPYFFNAGLFHTTRLAAAIATAFAQAVVDARKAGLEFDIIFGPAYKGIPLAAIIAVELGRLAPETLDTVSYSFDRKEAKDHGEGGNIVGAPLKGKRVLIVDDVITAGTAKREAIDKIRKEGGIVAGIAVAVDRMEKLPATDGDETKPGPSAIGELRKEYGIPIFAILTLDDIIEGMKSFASEEDIKRTEEYRQKYKATD
;
A
#
# COMPACT_ATOMS: atom_id res chain seq x y z
N MET A 1 -26.78 3.75 -7.45
CA MET A 1 -26.68 4.00 -6.00
C MET A 1 -25.27 4.53 -5.76
N SER A 2 -25.11 5.73 -5.19
CA SER A 2 -23.78 6.25 -4.83
C SER A 2 -23.16 5.26 -3.85
N SER A 3 -22.09 4.57 -4.24
CA SER A 3 -21.41 3.65 -3.33
C SER A 3 -20.59 4.51 -2.38
N GLN A 4 -21.17 4.82 -1.23
CA GLN A 4 -20.48 5.54 -0.17
C GLN A 4 -19.24 4.74 0.25
N LEU A 5 -18.08 5.40 0.30
CA LEU A 5 -16.85 4.82 0.81
C LEU A 5 -17.05 4.20 2.19
N ALA A 6 -16.38 3.08 2.45
CA ALA A 6 -16.34 2.52 3.79
C ALA A 6 -15.83 3.57 4.79
N PRO A 7 -16.37 3.63 6.04
CA PRO A 7 -16.05 4.70 6.98
C PRO A 7 -14.54 4.93 7.21
N TYR A 8 -13.76 3.86 7.39
CA TYR A 8 -12.31 3.98 7.60
C TYR A 8 -11.57 4.56 6.38
N LYS A 9 -12.04 4.29 5.15
CA LYS A 9 -11.49 4.88 3.94
C LYS A 9 -11.78 6.37 3.89
N GLN A 10 -13.00 6.77 4.26
CA GLN A 10 -13.39 8.19 4.32
C GLN A 10 -12.57 8.95 5.37
N ASP A 11 -12.36 8.36 6.56
CA ASP A 11 -11.58 8.97 7.63
C ASP A 11 -10.09 9.05 7.29
N PHE A 12 -9.55 8.01 6.64
CA PHE A 12 -8.19 8.02 6.12
C PHE A 12 -8.01 9.09 5.05
N LEU A 13 -8.94 9.21 4.11
CA LEU A 13 -8.91 10.24 3.07
C LEU A 13 -8.92 11.65 3.67
N LYS A 14 -9.82 11.93 4.63
CA LYS A 14 -9.87 13.22 5.35
C LYS A 14 -8.57 13.51 6.09
N SER A 15 -8.00 12.51 6.76
CA SER A 15 -6.72 12.64 7.47
C SER A 15 -5.56 12.91 6.51
N ALA A 16 -5.52 12.22 5.37
CA ALA A 16 -4.51 12.42 4.35
C ALA A 16 -4.57 13.84 3.75
N LEU A 17 -5.77 14.36 3.51
CA LEU A 17 -5.97 15.72 2.99
C LEU A 17 -5.58 16.79 4.01
N SER A 18 -6.13 16.70 5.22
CA SER A 18 -5.84 17.66 6.29
C SER A 18 -4.38 17.63 6.76
N GLY A 19 -3.70 16.50 6.58
CA GLY A 19 -2.26 16.33 6.82
C GLY A 19 -1.37 16.75 5.64
N GLY A 20 -1.94 17.12 4.50
CA GLY A 20 -1.20 17.41 3.27
C GLY A 20 -0.48 16.19 2.67
N VAL A 21 -0.79 14.97 3.13
CA VAL A 21 -0.32 13.70 2.57
C VAL A 21 -0.86 13.54 1.15
N LEU A 22 -2.15 13.81 0.97
CA LEU A 22 -2.82 13.86 -0.32
C LEU A 22 -3.06 15.33 -0.70
N LYS A 23 -2.66 15.71 -1.91
CA LYS A 23 -2.86 17.06 -2.46
C LYS A 23 -3.45 16.97 -3.86
N PHE A 24 -4.24 17.98 -4.23
CA PHE A 24 -4.72 18.21 -5.60
C PHE A 24 -4.03 19.45 -6.18
N GLY A 25 -3.81 19.46 -7.49
CA GLY A 25 -3.00 20.47 -8.16
C GLY A 25 -2.36 19.94 -9.43
N SER A 26 -1.16 20.40 -9.77
CA SER A 26 -0.39 19.91 -10.91
C SER A 26 0.97 19.43 -10.44
N PHE A 27 1.26 18.14 -10.61
CA PHE A 27 2.47 17.51 -10.08
C PHE A 27 3.17 16.67 -11.15
N GLU A 28 4.44 16.93 -11.42
CA GLU A 28 5.27 16.08 -12.26
C GLU A 28 5.72 14.83 -11.49
N LEU A 29 5.33 13.64 -11.96
CA LEU A 29 5.72 12.37 -11.37
C LEU A 29 7.11 11.94 -11.86
N LYS A 30 7.71 10.91 -11.21
CA LYS A 30 8.95 10.29 -11.70
C LYS A 30 8.85 9.78 -13.13
N SER A 31 7.65 9.41 -13.58
CA SER A 31 7.34 9.00 -14.95
C SER A 31 7.23 10.17 -15.93
N LYS A 32 7.45 11.42 -15.50
CA LYS A 32 7.22 12.66 -16.27
C LYS A 32 5.75 12.97 -16.59
N ARG A 33 4.80 12.15 -16.14
CA ARG A 33 3.37 12.44 -16.22
C ARG A 33 3.01 13.63 -15.33
N ILE A 34 2.13 14.49 -15.81
CA ILE A 34 1.51 15.55 -15.00
C ILE A 34 0.24 14.99 -14.35
N SER A 35 0.30 14.79 -13.04
CA SER A 35 -0.77 14.23 -12.22
C SER A 35 -1.59 15.33 -11.55
N PRO A 36 -2.94 15.24 -11.56
CA PRO A 36 -3.82 16.20 -10.88
C PRO A 36 -3.82 16.04 -9.36
N TYR A 37 -3.17 14.99 -8.85
CA TYR A 37 -3.03 14.70 -7.43
C TYR A 37 -1.65 14.15 -7.10
N PHE A 38 -1.24 14.28 -5.84
CA PHE A 38 0.00 13.71 -5.34
C PHE A 38 -0.20 13.14 -3.94
N PHE A 39 0.33 11.93 -3.72
CA PHE A 39 0.29 11.24 -2.44
C PHE A 39 1.71 11.04 -1.92
N ASN A 40 2.01 11.61 -0.76
CA ASN A 40 3.31 11.50 -0.11
C ASN A 40 3.19 10.84 1.27
N ALA A 41 3.39 9.52 1.31
CA ALA A 41 3.36 8.78 2.57
C ALA A 41 4.47 9.18 3.56
N GLY A 42 5.51 9.89 3.12
CA GLY A 42 6.52 10.45 4.03
C GLY A 42 5.95 11.47 5.03
N LEU A 43 4.73 11.96 4.80
CA LEU A 43 4.05 12.93 5.67
C LEU A 43 3.28 12.29 6.85
N PHE A 44 3.24 10.96 6.95
CA PHE A 44 2.66 10.25 8.11
C PHE A 44 3.60 10.25 9.35
N HIS A 45 4.18 11.41 9.69
CA HIS A 45 5.18 11.55 10.75
C HIS A 45 4.64 12.15 12.07
N THR A 46 3.43 12.71 12.07
CA THR A 46 2.79 13.21 13.31
C THR A 46 1.97 12.10 13.95
N THR A 47 1.78 12.14 15.28
CA THR A 47 1.00 11.12 16.01
C THR A 47 -0.40 10.92 15.42
N ARG A 48 -1.09 12.02 15.08
CA ARG A 48 -2.41 12.00 14.42
C ARG A 48 -2.38 11.26 13.09
N LEU A 49 -1.40 11.57 12.24
CA LEU A 49 -1.31 10.97 10.90
C LEU A 49 -0.85 9.52 10.96
N ALA A 50 0.12 9.21 11.83
CA ALA A 50 0.58 7.83 12.08
C ALA A 50 -0.57 6.95 12.59
N ALA A 51 -1.40 7.45 13.52
CA ALA A 51 -2.59 6.75 13.97
C ALA A 51 -3.60 6.52 12.82
N ALA A 52 -3.85 7.53 11.99
CA ALA A 52 -4.78 7.41 10.86
C ALA A 52 -4.37 6.33 9.86
N ILE A 53 -3.08 6.25 9.47
CA ILE A 53 -2.61 5.20 8.56
C ILE A 53 -2.60 3.82 9.24
N ALA A 54 -2.27 3.74 10.53
CA ALA A 54 -2.31 2.48 11.29
C ALA A 54 -3.73 1.91 11.33
N THR A 55 -4.72 2.70 11.76
CA THR A 55 -6.13 2.30 11.81
C THR A 55 -6.64 1.90 10.43
N ALA A 56 -6.32 2.66 9.39
CA ALA A 56 -6.78 2.37 8.04
C ALA A 56 -6.20 1.05 7.47
N PHE A 57 -4.90 0.79 7.69
CA PHE A 57 -4.29 -0.49 7.32
C PHE A 57 -4.88 -1.64 8.13
N ALA A 58 -4.96 -1.50 9.45
CA ALA A 58 -5.48 -2.54 10.32
C ALA A 58 -6.90 -2.93 9.94
N GLN A 59 -7.75 -1.94 9.60
CA GLN A 59 -9.10 -2.20 9.11
C GLN A 59 -9.12 -2.93 7.76
N ALA A 60 -8.29 -2.51 6.80
CA ALA A 60 -8.17 -3.19 5.50
C ALA A 60 -7.66 -4.63 5.66
N VAL A 61 -6.73 -4.87 6.59
CA VAL A 61 -6.20 -6.20 6.92
C VAL A 61 -7.27 -7.08 7.57
N VAL A 62 -8.08 -6.53 8.49
CA VAL A 62 -9.23 -7.22 9.08
C VAL A 62 -10.26 -7.59 8.01
N ASP A 63 -10.54 -6.69 7.06
CA ASP A 63 -11.44 -6.98 5.95
C ASP A 63 -10.88 -8.10 5.05
N ALA A 64 -9.59 -8.05 4.73
CA ALA A 64 -8.93 -9.11 3.97
C ALA A 64 -8.93 -10.46 4.71
N ARG A 65 -8.73 -10.45 6.03
CA ARG A 65 -8.83 -11.63 6.90
C ARG A 65 -10.22 -12.26 6.83
N LYS A 66 -11.28 -11.44 6.94
CA LYS A 66 -12.67 -11.89 6.79
C LYS A 66 -12.97 -12.44 5.40
N ALA A 67 -12.29 -11.94 4.37
CA ALA A 67 -12.37 -12.44 3.00
C ALA A 67 -11.53 -13.72 2.77
N GLY A 68 -10.91 -14.28 3.81
CA GLY A 68 -10.15 -15.54 3.76
C GLY A 68 -8.64 -15.38 3.57
N LEU A 69 -8.09 -14.16 3.68
CA LEU A 69 -6.64 -13.98 3.62
C LEU A 69 -5.99 -14.48 4.91
N GLU A 70 -5.10 -15.45 4.72
CA GLU A 70 -4.43 -16.17 5.79
C GLU A 70 -2.97 -15.72 5.95
N PHE A 71 -2.61 -15.15 7.12
CA PHE A 71 -1.25 -14.69 7.41
C PHE A 71 -0.92 -14.80 8.91
N ASP A 72 0.38 -14.89 9.21
CA ASP A 72 0.93 -15.00 10.57
C ASP A 72 1.80 -13.79 10.94
N ILE A 73 2.39 -13.13 9.93
CA ILE A 73 3.37 -12.06 10.10
C ILE A 73 3.03 -10.88 9.18
N ILE A 74 3.03 -9.67 9.75
CA ILE A 74 3.11 -8.41 8.98
C ILE A 74 4.58 -8.09 8.71
N PHE A 75 4.96 -8.00 7.44
CA PHE A 75 6.33 -7.71 7.03
C PHE A 75 6.45 -6.33 6.40
N GLY A 76 7.33 -5.50 6.95
CA GLY A 76 7.59 -4.15 6.48
C GLY A 76 8.95 -4.01 5.80
N PRO A 77 9.05 -3.86 4.47
CA PRO A 77 10.34 -3.69 3.80
C PRO A 77 11.07 -2.41 4.23
N ALA A 78 12.38 -2.50 4.43
CA ALA A 78 13.19 -1.37 4.84
C ALA A 78 13.24 -0.24 3.78
N TYR A 79 13.10 1.04 4.14
CA TYR A 79 12.96 1.58 5.50
C TYR A 79 11.52 1.94 5.89
N LYS A 80 10.70 2.33 4.92
CA LYS A 80 9.36 2.88 5.17
C LYS A 80 8.39 1.84 5.75
N GLY A 81 8.55 0.58 5.37
CA GLY A 81 7.72 -0.50 5.89
C GLY A 81 7.97 -0.80 7.37
N ILE A 82 9.14 -0.46 7.92
CA ILE A 82 9.50 -0.75 9.32
C ILE A 82 8.50 -0.10 10.30
N PRO A 83 8.32 1.23 10.31
CA PRO A 83 7.35 1.85 11.21
C PRO A 83 5.91 1.40 10.88
N LEU A 84 5.57 1.18 9.61
CA LEU A 84 4.24 0.72 9.20
C LEU A 84 3.91 -0.65 9.80
N ALA A 85 4.79 -1.65 9.64
CA ALA A 85 4.56 -2.99 10.17
C ALA A 85 4.36 -2.98 11.70
N ALA A 86 5.16 -2.19 12.41
CA ALA A 86 5.05 -2.07 13.86
C ALA A 86 3.71 -1.45 14.30
N ILE A 87 3.33 -0.28 13.75
CA ILE A 87 2.09 0.39 14.16
C ILE A 87 0.84 -0.39 13.72
N ILE A 88 0.89 -1.10 12.60
CA ILE A 88 -0.20 -1.97 12.14
C ILE A 88 -0.38 -3.12 13.11
N ALA A 89 0.70 -3.80 13.52
CA ALA A 89 0.61 -4.91 14.47
C ALA A 89 0.02 -4.46 15.82
N VAL A 90 0.44 -3.30 16.34
CA VAL A 90 -0.14 -2.71 17.56
C VAL A 90 -1.65 -2.47 17.39
N GLU A 91 -2.05 -1.89 16.27
CA GLU A 91 -3.45 -1.55 16.01
C GLU A 91 -4.32 -2.78 15.74
N LEU A 92 -3.78 -3.84 15.14
CA LEU A 92 -4.46 -5.14 15.00
C LEU A 92 -4.77 -5.76 16.36
N GLY A 93 -3.80 -5.75 17.28
CA GLY A 93 -4.01 -6.22 18.66
C GLY A 93 -5.09 -5.43 19.41
N ARG A 94 -5.32 -4.17 19.03
CA ARG A 94 -6.40 -3.33 19.60
C ARG A 94 -7.75 -3.56 18.93
N LEU A 95 -7.78 -3.66 17.60
CA LEU A 95 -9.03 -3.73 16.81
C LEU A 95 -9.63 -5.13 16.75
N ALA A 96 -8.80 -6.16 16.79
CA ALA A 96 -9.23 -7.55 16.58
C ALA A 96 -8.52 -8.54 17.52
N PRO A 97 -8.49 -8.29 18.85
CA PRO A 97 -7.74 -9.10 19.82
C PRO A 97 -8.14 -10.59 19.77
N GLU A 98 -9.42 -10.91 19.54
CA GLU A 98 -9.89 -12.30 19.53
C GLU A 98 -9.43 -13.12 18.31
N THR A 99 -8.90 -12.47 17.26
CA THR A 99 -8.61 -13.13 15.98
C THR A 99 -7.21 -12.87 15.43
N LEU A 100 -6.53 -11.82 15.89
CA LEU A 100 -5.25 -11.36 15.36
C LEU A 100 -4.22 -10.99 16.46
N ASP A 101 -4.47 -11.33 17.74
CA ASP A 101 -3.55 -11.10 18.86
C ASP A 101 -2.18 -11.79 18.71
N THR A 102 -2.13 -12.92 18.00
CA THR A 102 -0.91 -13.70 17.76
C THR A 102 -0.15 -13.27 16.50
N VAL A 103 -0.72 -12.36 15.69
CA VAL A 103 -0.02 -11.83 14.52
C VAL A 103 1.23 -11.08 14.98
N SER A 104 2.38 -11.53 14.48
CA SER A 104 3.66 -10.89 14.75
C SER A 104 4.03 -9.91 13.64
N TYR A 105 5.10 -9.13 13.84
CA TYR A 105 5.68 -8.32 12.79
C TYR A 105 7.17 -8.61 12.60
N SER A 106 7.67 -8.30 11.41
CA SER A 106 9.09 -8.37 11.09
C SER A 106 9.45 -7.39 9.97
N PHE A 107 10.74 -7.16 9.77
CA PHE A 107 11.26 -6.32 8.70
C PHE A 107 12.68 -6.73 8.35
N ASP A 108 13.16 -6.36 7.16
CA ASP A 108 14.53 -6.61 6.74
C ASP A 108 15.50 -5.50 7.13
N ARG A 109 16.80 -5.84 7.08
CA ARG A 109 17.91 -4.89 6.98
C ARG A 109 18.33 -4.76 5.51
N LYS A 110 18.85 -3.60 5.13
CA LYS A 110 19.49 -3.42 3.81
C LYS A 110 20.83 -4.15 3.73
N GLU A 111 21.56 -4.23 4.83
CA GLU A 111 22.83 -4.95 4.95
C GLU A 111 22.76 -5.97 6.10
N ALA A 112 23.36 -7.13 5.88
CA ALA A 112 23.47 -8.16 6.91
C ALA A 112 24.33 -7.66 8.07
N LYS A 113 24.00 -8.10 9.28
CA LYS A 113 24.93 -7.94 10.40
C LYS A 113 25.85 -9.16 10.49
N ASP A 114 27.14 -8.88 10.59
CA ASP A 114 28.17 -9.93 10.74
C ASP A 114 28.36 -10.38 12.21
N HIS A 115 27.72 -9.71 13.18
CA HIS A 115 27.85 -9.96 14.62
C HIS A 115 26.50 -9.88 15.37
N GLY A 116 26.34 -10.62 16.48
CA GLY A 116 25.10 -10.70 17.27
C GLY A 116 24.18 -11.85 16.84
N GLU A 117 22.85 -11.68 16.91
CA GLU A 117 21.86 -12.66 16.35
C GLU A 117 22.00 -12.86 14.82
N GLY A 118 22.81 -12.03 14.13
CA GLY A 118 23.12 -12.18 12.72
C GLY A 118 21.91 -12.01 11.79
N GLY A 119 22.13 -12.21 10.49
CA GLY A 119 21.06 -12.27 9.50
C GLY A 119 20.47 -10.93 9.05
N ASN A 120 19.42 -11.03 8.23
CA ASN A 120 18.81 -9.89 7.54
C ASN A 120 17.41 -9.56 8.05
N ILE A 121 16.84 -10.34 8.97
CA ILE A 121 15.47 -10.17 9.47
C ILE A 121 15.50 -9.74 10.94
N VAL A 122 14.61 -8.82 11.30
CA VAL A 122 14.36 -8.41 12.68
C VAL A 122 12.88 -8.64 12.99
N GLY A 123 12.58 -9.16 14.18
CA GLY A 123 11.23 -9.54 14.59
C GLY A 123 10.99 -11.05 14.46
N ALA A 124 9.76 -11.46 14.18
CA ALA A 124 9.42 -12.87 14.09
C ALA A 124 10.15 -13.61 12.95
N PRO A 125 10.60 -14.87 13.17
CA PRO A 125 11.24 -15.67 12.13
C PRO A 125 10.24 -16.04 11.03
N LEU A 126 10.69 -15.99 9.77
CA LEU A 126 9.81 -16.18 8.61
C LEU A 126 9.57 -17.65 8.23
N LYS A 127 10.46 -18.56 8.63
CA LYS A 127 10.44 -19.96 8.19
C LYS A 127 9.11 -20.64 8.50
N GLY A 128 8.43 -21.11 7.45
CA GLY A 128 7.15 -21.81 7.54
C GLY A 128 5.95 -20.91 7.87
N LYS A 129 6.13 -19.58 7.88
CA LYS A 129 5.08 -18.61 8.21
C LYS A 129 4.53 -17.95 6.95
N ARG A 130 3.25 -17.60 6.99
CA ARG A 130 2.54 -16.83 5.97
C ARG A 130 2.75 -15.34 6.24
N VAL A 131 3.25 -14.61 5.26
CA VAL A 131 3.75 -13.26 5.42
C VAL A 131 2.95 -12.29 4.56
N LEU A 132 2.30 -11.31 5.20
CA LEU A 132 1.64 -10.19 4.54
C LEU A 132 2.61 -9.01 4.46
N ILE A 133 2.98 -8.61 3.25
CA ILE A 133 3.86 -7.45 3.05
C ILE A 133 3.02 -6.17 3.13
N VAL A 134 3.49 -5.17 3.88
CA VAL A 134 2.87 -3.84 3.96
C VAL A 134 3.81 -2.77 3.42
N ASP A 135 3.31 -1.86 2.58
CA ASP A 135 4.10 -0.76 2.00
C ASP A 135 3.23 0.47 1.69
N ASP A 136 3.83 1.62 1.41
CA ASP A 136 3.06 2.84 1.12
C ASP A 136 2.34 2.79 -0.23
N VAL A 137 3.11 2.66 -1.32
CA VAL A 137 2.63 2.66 -2.70
C VAL A 137 3.47 1.72 -3.57
N ILE A 138 2.86 1.17 -4.62
CA ILE A 138 3.57 0.40 -5.63
C ILE A 138 3.86 1.31 -6.84
N THR A 139 5.14 1.54 -7.10
CA THR A 139 5.60 2.29 -8.28
C THR A 139 6.01 1.33 -9.40
N ALA A 140 7.26 0.86 -9.43
CA ALA A 140 7.75 -0.13 -10.41
C ALA A 140 7.76 -1.58 -9.86
N GLY A 141 7.34 -1.78 -8.61
CA GLY A 141 7.35 -3.09 -7.95
C GLY A 141 8.73 -3.61 -7.52
N THR A 142 9.85 -2.97 -7.88
CA THR A 142 11.21 -3.45 -7.55
C THR A 142 11.41 -3.78 -6.07
N ALA A 143 11.06 -2.86 -5.17
CA ALA A 143 11.16 -3.09 -3.73
C ALA A 143 10.27 -4.25 -3.22
N LYS A 144 9.15 -4.50 -3.91
CA LYS A 144 8.24 -5.61 -3.57
C LYS A 144 8.84 -6.94 -4.00
N ARG A 145 9.45 -7.01 -5.19
CA ARG A 145 10.18 -8.20 -5.67
C ARG A 145 11.34 -8.55 -4.74
N GLU A 146 12.15 -7.56 -4.35
CA GLU A 146 13.22 -7.74 -3.37
C GLU A 146 12.69 -8.28 -2.03
N ALA A 147 11.57 -7.75 -1.52
CA ALA A 147 10.97 -8.23 -0.28
C ALA A 147 10.47 -9.68 -0.40
N ILE A 148 9.80 -10.02 -1.51
CA ILE A 148 9.32 -11.38 -1.79
C ILE A 148 10.49 -12.36 -1.81
N ASP A 149 11.58 -12.03 -2.50
CA ASP A 149 12.76 -12.88 -2.60
C ASP A 149 13.43 -13.08 -1.24
N LYS A 150 13.54 -12.01 -0.43
CA LYS A 150 14.06 -12.10 0.94
C LYS A 150 13.18 -13.01 1.81
N ILE A 151 11.86 -12.83 1.77
CA ILE A 151 10.94 -13.65 2.57
C ILE A 151 11.06 -15.13 2.18
N ARG A 152 11.08 -15.43 0.87
CA ARG A 152 11.23 -16.81 0.37
C ARG A 152 12.58 -17.42 0.74
N LYS A 153 13.66 -16.64 0.68
CA LYS A 153 15.01 -17.09 1.08
C LYS A 153 15.08 -17.49 2.55
N GLU A 154 14.34 -16.81 3.41
CA GLU A 154 14.22 -17.11 4.85
C GLU A 154 13.18 -18.22 5.14
N GLY A 155 12.63 -18.84 4.10
CA GLY A 155 11.67 -19.94 4.21
C GLY A 155 10.22 -19.50 4.49
N GLY A 156 9.91 -18.21 4.36
CA GLY A 156 8.56 -17.68 4.48
C GLY A 156 7.72 -17.83 3.21
N ILE A 157 6.40 -17.82 3.39
CA ILE A 157 5.40 -17.95 2.33
C ILE A 157 4.73 -16.59 2.19
N VAL A 158 4.92 -15.90 1.06
CA VAL A 158 4.24 -14.62 0.83
C VAL A 158 2.76 -14.87 0.63
N ALA A 159 1.93 -14.35 1.55
CA ALA A 159 0.48 -14.50 1.54
C ALA A 159 -0.21 -13.41 0.74
N GLY A 160 0.37 -12.22 0.66
CA GLY A 160 -0.19 -11.09 -0.07
C GLY A 160 0.59 -9.80 0.16
N ILE A 161 0.11 -8.71 -0.45
CA ILE A 161 0.64 -7.36 -0.29
C ILE A 161 -0.50 -6.38 -0.01
N ALA A 162 -0.35 -5.56 1.02
CA ALA A 162 -1.24 -4.45 1.33
C ALA A 162 -0.52 -3.12 1.10
N VAL A 163 -1.17 -2.17 0.42
CA VAL A 163 -0.64 -0.81 0.25
C VAL A 163 -1.60 0.28 0.67
N ALA A 164 -1.08 1.48 0.96
CA ALA A 164 -1.94 2.59 1.35
C ALA A 164 -2.75 3.11 0.15
N VAL A 165 -2.12 3.23 -1.01
CA VAL A 165 -2.79 3.71 -2.24
C VAL A 165 -2.43 2.87 -3.46
N ASP A 166 -3.46 2.42 -4.16
CA ASP A 166 -3.37 1.93 -5.54
C ASP A 166 -3.75 3.06 -6.50
N ARG A 167 -2.81 3.45 -7.37
CA ARG A 167 -3.02 4.52 -8.36
C ARG A 167 -3.82 4.05 -9.56
N MET A 168 -4.00 2.74 -9.77
CA MET A 168 -4.71 2.15 -10.91
C MET A 168 -4.17 2.61 -12.28
N GLU A 169 -2.88 2.93 -12.32
CA GLU A 169 -2.20 3.44 -13.51
C GLU A 169 -1.40 2.35 -14.20
N LYS A 170 -1.38 2.39 -15.53
CA LYS A 170 -0.45 1.59 -16.33
C LYS A 170 1.00 2.02 -16.08
N LEU A 171 1.92 1.07 -16.18
CA LEU A 171 3.35 1.36 -16.19
C LEU A 171 3.72 2.30 -17.35
N PRO A 172 4.76 3.13 -17.21
CA PRO A 172 5.25 3.96 -18.31
C PRO A 172 5.59 3.13 -19.54
N ALA A 173 5.26 3.63 -20.72
CA ALA A 173 5.56 2.94 -21.97
C ALA A 173 7.08 2.87 -22.19
N THR A 174 7.59 1.69 -22.55
CA THR A 174 9.03 1.48 -22.78
C THR A 174 9.54 2.17 -24.06
N ASP A 175 8.66 2.37 -25.03
CA ASP A 175 8.91 3.06 -26.30
C ASP A 175 8.45 4.53 -26.28
N GLY A 176 7.95 5.02 -25.14
CA GLY A 176 7.45 6.39 -24.97
C GLY A 176 6.03 6.63 -25.51
N ASP A 177 5.38 5.64 -26.13
CA ASP A 177 4.01 5.77 -26.61
C ASP A 177 2.99 5.52 -25.49
N GLU A 178 2.68 6.58 -24.75
CA GLU A 178 1.68 6.56 -23.68
C GLU A 178 0.23 6.35 -24.17
N THR A 179 -0.03 6.20 -25.47
CA THR A 179 -1.39 5.86 -25.97
C THR A 179 -1.69 4.37 -25.87
N LYS A 180 -0.65 3.53 -25.83
CA LYS A 180 -0.81 2.07 -25.80
C LYS A 180 -1.40 1.60 -24.45
N PRO A 181 -2.30 0.60 -24.47
CA PRO A 181 -2.75 -0.04 -23.24
C PRO A 181 -1.60 -0.81 -22.59
N GLY A 182 -1.59 -0.89 -21.26
CA GLY A 182 -0.56 -1.61 -20.51
C GLY A 182 -1.00 -1.97 -19.10
N PRO A 183 -0.30 -2.92 -18.45
CA PRO A 183 -0.63 -3.35 -17.11
C PRO A 183 -0.19 -2.32 -16.06
N SER A 184 -0.81 -2.37 -14.89
CA SER A 184 -0.32 -1.73 -13.68
C SER A 184 0.84 -2.53 -13.07
N ALA A 185 1.63 -1.86 -12.23
CA ALA A 185 2.65 -2.55 -11.44
C ALA A 185 2.06 -3.62 -10.50
N ILE A 186 0.82 -3.41 -10.04
CA ILE A 186 0.09 -4.37 -9.22
C ILE A 186 -0.34 -5.57 -10.06
N GLY A 187 -0.86 -5.34 -11.26
CA GLY A 187 -1.23 -6.38 -12.22
C GLY A 187 -0.07 -7.28 -12.58
N GLU A 188 1.10 -6.69 -12.85
CA GLU A 188 2.32 -7.46 -13.08
C GLU A 188 2.70 -8.34 -11.89
N LEU A 189 2.72 -7.78 -10.67
CA LEU A 189 3.05 -8.54 -9.46
C LEU A 189 2.03 -9.67 -9.19
N ARG A 190 0.73 -9.43 -9.41
CA ARG A 190 -0.31 -10.46 -9.30
C ARG A 190 -0.06 -11.59 -10.29
N LYS A 191 0.24 -11.26 -11.55
CA LYS A 191 0.51 -12.25 -12.61
C LYS A 191 1.79 -13.05 -12.33
N GLU A 192 2.83 -12.38 -11.86
CA GLU A 192 4.16 -12.96 -11.63
C GLU A 192 4.18 -13.90 -10.42
N TYR A 193 3.52 -13.52 -9.33
CA TYR A 193 3.61 -14.25 -8.06
C TYR A 193 2.34 -15.01 -7.65
N GLY A 194 1.20 -14.74 -8.30
CA GLY A 194 -0.07 -15.38 -7.95
C GLY A 194 -0.59 -15.04 -6.55
N ILE A 195 -0.17 -13.89 -6.00
CA ILE A 195 -0.54 -13.44 -4.65
C ILE A 195 -1.58 -12.31 -4.70
N PRO A 196 -2.52 -12.26 -3.73
CA PRO A 196 -3.45 -11.14 -3.61
C PRO A 196 -2.71 -9.86 -3.27
N ILE A 197 -3.15 -8.76 -3.88
CA ILE A 197 -2.68 -7.41 -3.58
C ILE A 197 -3.90 -6.53 -3.37
N PHE A 198 -3.95 -5.76 -2.29
CA PHE A 198 -5.06 -4.87 -1.98
C PHE A 198 -4.55 -3.52 -1.45
N ALA A 199 -5.42 -2.51 -1.51
CA ALA A 199 -5.11 -1.16 -1.07
C ALA A 199 -6.17 -0.61 -0.12
N ILE A 200 -5.78 0.31 0.76
CA ILE A 200 -6.72 1.09 1.58
C ILE A 200 -7.58 1.97 0.66
N LEU A 201 -6.92 2.76 -0.20
CA LEU A 201 -7.57 3.61 -1.20
C LEU A 201 -7.11 3.22 -2.60
N THR A 202 -8.05 3.12 -3.52
CA THR A 202 -7.79 3.13 -4.97
C THR A 202 -7.96 4.55 -5.52
N LEU A 203 -7.56 4.77 -6.78
CA LEU A 203 -7.89 6.02 -7.47
C LEU A 203 -9.40 6.24 -7.59
N ASP A 204 -10.19 5.16 -7.74
CA ASP A 204 -11.65 5.24 -7.70
C ASP A 204 -12.17 5.70 -6.34
N ASP A 205 -11.60 5.19 -5.24
CA ASP A 205 -11.96 5.64 -3.90
C ASP A 205 -11.64 7.14 -3.71
N ILE A 206 -10.50 7.60 -4.24
CA ILE A 206 -10.10 9.02 -4.17
C ILE A 206 -11.09 9.89 -4.95
N ILE A 207 -11.43 9.51 -6.19
CA ILE A 207 -12.38 10.26 -7.03
C ILE A 207 -13.78 10.30 -6.39
N GLU A 208 -14.25 9.19 -5.82
CA GLU A 208 -15.54 9.18 -5.10
C GLU A 208 -15.51 10.12 -3.90
N GLY A 209 -14.42 10.09 -3.12
CA GLY A 209 -14.27 10.97 -1.97
C GLY A 209 -14.19 12.46 -2.32
N MET A 210 -13.57 12.80 -3.46
CA MET A 210 -13.47 14.18 -3.98
C MET A 210 -14.83 14.85 -4.15
N LYS A 211 -15.88 14.09 -4.47
CA LYS A 211 -17.25 14.63 -4.66
C LYS A 211 -17.79 15.38 -3.44
N SER A 212 -17.19 15.17 -2.25
CA SER A 212 -17.62 15.81 -1.01
C SER A 212 -16.90 17.13 -0.68
N PHE A 213 -15.79 17.46 -1.35
CA PHE A 213 -14.97 18.63 -0.97
C PHE A 213 -14.22 19.30 -2.14
N ALA A 214 -14.07 18.66 -3.29
CA ALA A 214 -13.33 19.18 -4.43
C ALA A 214 -14.27 19.88 -5.43
N SER A 215 -13.70 20.76 -6.26
CA SER A 215 -14.45 21.39 -7.35
C SER A 215 -14.80 20.37 -8.45
N GLU A 216 -15.86 20.64 -9.21
CA GLU A 216 -16.19 19.83 -10.40
C GLU A 216 -15.02 19.78 -11.40
N GLU A 217 -14.25 20.86 -11.52
CA GLU A 217 -13.07 20.92 -12.37
C GLU A 217 -11.95 19.98 -11.87
N ASP A 218 -11.67 19.95 -10.57
CA ASP A 218 -10.68 19.02 -9.98
C ASP A 218 -11.06 17.56 -10.21
N ILE A 219 -12.34 17.24 -10.02
CA ILE A 219 -12.89 15.90 -10.24
C ILE A 219 -12.71 15.53 -11.72
N LYS A 220 -13.14 16.40 -12.63
CA LYS A 220 -13.03 16.19 -14.08
C LYS A 220 -11.58 15.96 -14.51
N ARG A 221 -10.64 16.79 -14.04
CA ARG A 221 -9.20 16.62 -14.35
C ARG A 221 -8.66 15.28 -13.86
N THR A 222 -9.12 14.82 -12.70
CA THR A 222 -8.71 13.54 -12.12
C THR A 222 -9.31 12.36 -12.88
N GLU A 223 -10.56 12.47 -13.32
CA GLU A 223 -11.21 11.47 -14.18
C GLU A 223 -10.54 11.38 -15.55
N GLU A 224 -10.23 12.52 -16.19
CA GLU A 224 -9.50 12.57 -17.46
C GLU A 224 -8.12 11.93 -17.34
N TYR A 225 -7.38 12.24 -16.26
CA TYR A 225 -6.10 11.59 -15.96
C TYR A 225 -6.26 10.08 -15.80
N ARG A 226 -7.27 9.64 -15.04
CA ARG A 226 -7.59 8.21 -14.87
C ARG A 226 -7.84 7.53 -16.21
N GLN A 227 -8.66 8.12 -17.09
CA GLN A 227 -8.93 7.52 -18.40
C GLN A 227 -7.68 7.42 -19.27
N LYS A 228 -6.84 8.46 -19.26
CA LYS A 228 -5.61 8.49 -20.06
C LYS A 228 -4.59 7.43 -19.65
N TYR A 229 -4.43 7.20 -18.35
CA TYR A 229 -3.40 6.30 -17.81
C TYR A 229 -3.96 5.00 -17.20
N LYS A 230 -5.23 4.69 -17.46
CA LYS A 230 -5.89 3.48 -16.94
C LYS A 230 -5.09 2.23 -17.31
N ALA A 231 -4.85 1.37 -16.31
CA ALA A 231 -4.29 0.04 -16.53
C ALA A 231 -5.31 -0.93 -17.16
N THR A 232 -4.81 -1.99 -17.78
CA THR A 232 -5.62 -3.03 -18.44
C THR A 232 -6.15 -4.11 -17.51
N ASP A 233 -5.54 -4.27 -16.34
CA ASP A 233 -5.89 -5.24 -15.30
C ASP A 233 -6.90 -4.71 -14.26
#